data_AF-A0A259K859-F1
#
_entry.id   AF-A0A259K859-F1
#
_cell.length_a   1.000
_cell.length_b   1.000
_cell.length_c   1.000
_cell.angle_alpha   90.00
_cell.angle_beta   90.00
_cell.angle_gamma   90.00
#
_symmetry.space_group_name_H-M   'P 1'
#
loop_
_entity.id
_entity.type
_entity.pdbx_description
1 polymer ?
#
loop_
_entity_poly.entity_id
_entity_poly.type
_entity_poly.pdbx_seq_one_letter_code
_entity_poly.pdbx_strand_id
1 'polypeptide(L)'
;RGLPKGNPLTRRLLSRMMDHMLRSPTKGWGLRRGLFVNGVATPWDYVQSIAAFTLEGRAQEIACPTMVCKAQGDAIGATAESLFERLACTKRLALFKAEEGAAAHCEGGARALFNREMFDWLDAVLGR
;
A
#
# COMPACT_ATOMS: atom_id res chain seq x y z
N ARG A 1 2.99 3.11 -12.64
CA ARG A 1 1.69 3.75 -13.03
C ARG A 1 1.90 5.26 -13.20
N GLY A 2 1.81 5.79 -14.42
CA GLY A 2 2.08 7.20 -14.69
C GLY A 2 0.90 8.10 -14.32
N LEU A 3 1.16 9.18 -13.58
CA LEU A 3 0.23 10.31 -13.48
C LEU A 3 -0.19 10.73 -14.90
N PRO A 4 -1.45 11.16 -15.12
CA PRO A 4 -1.93 11.53 -16.44
C PRO A 4 -0.98 12.56 -17.05
N LYS A 5 -0.12 12.09 -17.97
CA LYS A 5 0.88 12.93 -18.60
C LYS A 5 0.13 13.93 -19.48
N GLY A 6 0.16 15.20 -19.08
CA GLY A 6 0.14 16.30 -20.02
C GLY A 6 -1.21 16.83 -20.52
N ASN A 7 -2.37 16.45 -19.95
CA ASN A 7 -3.59 17.22 -20.24
C ASN A 7 -3.83 18.30 -19.15
N PRO A 8 -3.55 19.58 -19.44
CA PRO A 8 -3.71 20.67 -18.46
C PRO A 8 -5.17 20.85 -18.02
N LEU A 9 -6.14 20.48 -18.87
CA LEU A 9 -7.57 20.52 -18.52
C LEU A 9 -7.91 19.44 -17.50
N THR A 10 -7.42 18.21 -17.70
CA THR A 10 -7.63 17.10 -16.76
C THR A 10 -6.99 17.41 -15.41
N ARG A 11 -5.76 17.95 -15.41
CA ARG A 11 -5.11 18.42 -14.17
C ARG A 11 -5.95 19.46 -13.46
N ARG A 12 -6.39 20.51 -14.17
CA ARG A 12 -7.22 21.58 -13.59
C ARG A 12 -8.54 21.06 -13.02
N LEU A 13 -9.20 20.13 -13.72
CA LEU A 13 -10.45 19.53 -13.27
C LEU A 13 -10.23 18.71 -12.00
N LEU A 14 -9.20 17.85 -11.97
CA LEU A 14 -8.85 17.04 -10.80
C LEU A 14 -8.48 17.91 -9.59
N SER A 15 -7.63 18.93 -9.79
CA SER A 15 -7.29 19.88 -8.73
C SER A 15 -8.52 20.53 -8.13
N ARG A 16 -9.45 21.03 -8.96
CA ARG A 16 -10.71 21.63 -8.47
C ARG A 16 -11.58 20.65 -7.69
N MET A 17 -11.71 19.41 -8.14
CA MET A 17 -12.45 18.37 -7.41
C MET A 17 -11.82 18.07 -6.05
N MET A 18 -10.49 17.97 -5.99
CA MET A 18 -9.76 17.73 -4.76
C MET A 18 -9.84 18.93 -3.81
N ASP A 19 -9.76 20.16 -4.32
CA ASP A 19 -9.95 21.38 -3.53
C ASP A 19 -11.36 21.47 -2.94
N HIS A 20 -12.38 21.01 -3.68
CA HIS A 20 -13.73 20.90 -3.16
C HIS A 20 -13.81 19.83 -2.04
N MET A 21 -13.17 18.68 -2.23
CA MET A 21 -13.11 17.61 -1.23
C MET A 21 -12.46 18.08 0.08
N LEU A 22 -11.41 18.91 0.01
CA LEU A 22 -10.73 19.49 1.18
C LEU A 22 -11.66 20.26 2.09
N ARG A 23 -12.71 20.89 1.55
CA ARG A 23 -13.69 21.67 2.32
C ARG A 23 -14.65 20.79 3.13
N SER A 24 -14.78 19.51 2.77
CA SER A 24 -15.61 18.57 3.53
C SER A 24 -14.82 18.02 4.73
N PRO A 25 -15.31 18.19 5.98
CA PRO A 25 -14.63 17.68 7.16
C PRO A 25 -14.38 16.18 7.11
N THR A 26 -15.40 15.36 6.84
CA THR A 26 -15.24 13.89 6.84
C THR A 26 -14.56 13.41 5.57
N LYS A 27 -15.06 13.80 4.39
CA LYS A 27 -14.56 13.27 3.10
C LYS A 27 -13.15 13.76 2.77
N GLY A 28 -12.81 14.97 3.20
CA GLY A 28 -11.49 15.58 2.96
C GLY A 28 -10.41 15.22 3.97
N TRP A 29 -10.73 14.46 5.03
CA TRP A 29 -9.78 14.18 6.10
C TRP A 29 -8.51 13.49 5.60
N GLY A 30 -8.66 12.44 4.78
CA GLY A 30 -7.52 11.68 4.25
C GLY A 30 -6.59 12.56 3.40
N LEU A 31 -7.16 13.46 2.59
CA LEU A 31 -6.40 14.38 1.76
C LEU A 31 -5.69 15.46 2.58
N ARG A 32 -6.36 16.07 3.58
CA ARG A 32 -5.74 17.04 4.51
C ARG A 32 -4.59 16.43 5.30
N ARG A 33 -4.78 15.22 5.82
CA ARG A 33 -3.70 14.46 6.47
C ARG A 33 -2.56 14.19 5.49
N GLY A 34 -2.87 13.81 4.25
CA GLY A 34 -1.88 13.57 3.20
C GLY A 34 -0.99 14.78 2.94
N LEU A 35 -1.61 15.95 2.73
CA LEU A 35 -0.92 17.24 2.57
C LEU A 35 0.03 17.53 3.75
N PHE A 36 -0.49 17.44 4.97
CA PHE A 36 0.28 17.70 6.19
C PHE A 36 1.49 16.75 6.34
N VAL A 37 1.28 15.44 6.21
CA VAL A 37 2.33 14.43 6.38
C VAL A 37 3.39 14.50 5.27
N ASN A 38 3.00 14.89 4.06
CA ASN A 38 3.93 14.99 2.93
C ASN A 38 4.58 16.38 2.84
N GLY A 39 4.22 17.34 3.71
CA GLY A 39 4.79 18.69 3.71
C GLY A 39 4.47 19.50 2.45
N VAL A 40 3.31 19.26 1.83
CA VAL A 40 2.90 19.91 0.57
C VAL A 40 1.62 20.71 0.75
N ALA A 41 1.48 21.79 -0.02
CA ALA A 41 0.40 22.75 0.15
C ALA A 41 -0.83 22.47 -0.75
N THR A 42 -0.64 21.78 -1.88
CA THR A 42 -1.73 21.57 -2.85
C THR A 42 -2.03 20.09 -3.09
N PRO A 43 -3.29 19.71 -3.40
CA PRO A 43 -3.63 18.33 -3.69
C PRO A 43 -2.84 17.73 -4.85
N TRP A 44 -2.47 18.57 -5.83
CA TRP A 44 -1.68 18.14 -6.96
C TRP A 44 -0.24 17.80 -6.55
N ASP A 45 0.37 18.62 -5.70
CA ASP A 45 1.71 18.36 -5.16
C ASP A 45 1.70 17.08 -4.32
N TYR A 46 0.62 16.82 -3.59
CA TYR A 46 0.43 15.54 -2.88
C TYR A 46 0.34 14.35 -3.83
N VAL A 47 -0.42 14.44 -4.92
CA VAL A 47 -0.49 13.39 -5.95
C VAL A 47 0.89 13.14 -6.59
N GLN A 48 1.68 14.19 -6.80
CA GLN A 48 3.05 14.07 -7.29
C GLN A 48 3.99 13.44 -6.25
N SER A 49 3.87 13.81 -4.98
CA SER A 49 4.72 13.27 -3.92
C SER A 49 4.51 11.76 -3.75
N ILE A 50 3.25 11.30 -3.71
CA ILE A 50 2.95 9.88 -3.50
C ILE A 50 3.35 9.01 -4.69
N ALA A 51 3.48 9.58 -5.89
CA ALA A 51 3.91 8.85 -7.09
C ALA A 51 5.35 8.33 -7.00
N ALA A 52 6.18 8.94 -6.13
CA ALA A 52 7.53 8.47 -5.87
C ALA A 52 7.59 7.19 -5.02
N PHE A 53 6.53 6.86 -4.29
CA PHE A 53 6.47 5.70 -3.40
C PHE A 53 6.10 4.44 -4.18
N THR A 54 7.07 3.91 -4.91
CA THR A 54 6.93 2.69 -5.73
C THR A 54 8.17 1.82 -5.64
N LEU A 55 7.98 0.50 -5.76
CA LEU A 55 9.06 -0.50 -5.91
C LEU A 55 9.28 -0.90 -7.37
N GLU A 56 8.65 -0.20 -8.33
CA GLU A 56 8.83 -0.45 -9.76
C GLU A 56 10.31 -0.32 -10.15
N GLY A 57 10.87 -1.39 -10.72
CA GLY A 57 12.28 -1.48 -11.09
C GLY A 57 13.26 -1.59 -9.90
N ARG A 58 12.78 -1.73 -8.65
CA ARG A 58 13.61 -1.84 -7.45
C ARG A 58 13.31 -3.07 -6.58
N ALA A 59 12.18 -3.74 -6.77
CA ALA A 59 11.77 -4.88 -5.94
C ALA A 59 12.83 -6.00 -5.90
N GLN A 60 13.57 -6.20 -7.00
CA GLN A 60 14.64 -7.18 -7.10
C GLN A 60 15.90 -6.82 -6.30
N GLU A 61 16.03 -5.57 -5.83
CA GLU A 61 17.16 -5.12 -5.00
C GLU A 61 17.00 -5.54 -3.53
N ILE A 62 15.81 -6.04 -3.13
CA ILE A 62 15.57 -6.56 -1.79
C ILE A 62 16.37 -7.85 -1.61
N ALA A 63 17.31 -7.83 -0.65
CA ALA A 63 18.31 -8.90 -0.47
C ALA A 63 18.13 -9.71 0.84
N CYS A 64 17.07 -9.47 1.61
CA CYS A 64 16.79 -10.21 2.85
C CYS A 64 15.57 -11.14 2.67
N PRO A 65 15.48 -12.23 3.47
CA PRO A 65 14.28 -13.06 3.48
C PRO A 65 13.02 -12.22 3.71
N THR A 66 12.02 -12.38 2.83
CA THR A 66 10.84 -11.51 2.82
C THR A 66 9.56 -12.34 2.82
N MET A 67 8.70 -12.12 3.82
CA MET A 67 7.32 -12.60 3.78
C MET A 67 6.40 -11.53 3.21
N VAL A 68 5.58 -11.90 2.23
CA VAL A 68 4.53 -11.05 1.67
C VAL A 68 3.18 -11.60 2.12
N CYS A 69 2.34 -10.76 2.73
CA CYS A 69 0.99 -11.13 3.14
C CYS A 69 -0.04 -10.69 2.10
N LYS A 70 -1.01 -11.57 1.83
CA LYS A 70 -2.17 -11.28 0.99
C LYS A 70 -3.44 -11.70 1.69
N ALA A 71 -4.27 -10.74 2.09
CA ALA A 71 -5.63 -11.02 2.53
C ALA A 71 -6.60 -10.97 1.34
N GLN A 72 -7.50 -11.96 1.24
CA GLN A 72 -8.42 -12.10 0.10
C GLN A 72 -9.34 -10.88 -0.12
N GLY A 73 -9.78 -10.23 0.97
CA GLY A 73 -10.67 -9.07 0.94
C GLY A 73 -9.93 -7.73 0.91
N ASP A 74 -8.60 -7.73 0.87
CA ASP A 74 -7.80 -6.50 0.92
C ASP A 74 -7.57 -5.92 -0.48
N ALA A 75 -8.39 -4.92 -0.82
CA ALA A 75 -8.26 -4.13 -2.04
C ALA A 75 -7.07 -3.16 -2.01
N ILE A 76 -6.62 -2.72 -0.83
CA ILE A 76 -5.44 -1.84 -0.68
C ILE A 76 -4.18 -2.66 -0.98
N GLY A 77 -4.12 -3.89 -0.48
CA GLY A 77 -3.07 -4.88 -0.74
C GLY A 77 -3.20 -5.65 -2.06
N ALA A 78 -3.94 -5.13 -3.05
CA ALA A 78 -4.17 -5.82 -4.34
C ALA A 78 -2.88 -6.16 -5.11
N THR A 79 -1.77 -5.48 -4.85
CA THR A 79 -0.49 -5.68 -5.56
C THR A 79 0.48 -6.64 -4.86
N ALA A 80 0.09 -7.29 -3.76
CA ALA A 80 0.98 -8.16 -2.98
C ALA A 80 1.60 -9.29 -3.83
N GLU A 81 0.80 -10.00 -4.63
CA GLU A 81 1.31 -11.06 -5.51
C GLU A 81 2.29 -10.51 -6.57
N SER A 82 1.99 -9.35 -7.16
CA SER A 82 2.93 -8.72 -8.11
C SER A 82 4.26 -8.33 -7.46
N LEU A 83 4.26 -7.94 -6.18
CA LEU A 83 5.50 -7.71 -5.45
C LEU A 83 6.23 -9.05 -5.23
N PHE A 84 5.53 -10.06 -4.74
CA PHE A 84 6.07 -11.39 -4.49
C PHE A 84 6.77 -11.96 -5.73
N GLU A 85 6.14 -11.88 -6.91
CA GLU A 85 6.75 -12.36 -8.16
C GLU A 85 8.06 -11.62 -8.51
N ARG A 86 8.15 -10.32 -8.22
CA ARG A 86 9.31 -9.48 -8.56
C ARG A 86 10.49 -9.60 -7.58
N LEU A 87 10.27 -10.15 -6.38
CA LEU A 87 11.35 -10.37 -5.41
C LEU A 87 12.36 -11.41 -5.93
N ALA A 88 13.65 -11.12 -5.75
CA ALA A 88 14.77 -11.98 -6.15
C ALA A 88 15.50 -12.65 -4.95
N CYS A 89 14.95 -12.52 -3.74
CA CYS A 89 15.46 -13.11 -2.51
C CYS A 89 14.66 -14.37 -2.09
N THR A 90 15.08 -15.01 -1.00
CA THR A 90 14.25 -15.99 -0.29
C THR A 90 12.92 -15.33 0.08
N LYS A 91 11.80 -15.93 -0.32
CA LYS A 91 10.49 -15.31 -0.19
C LYS A 91 9.40 -16.31 0.18
N ARG A 92 8.42 -15.87 0.97
CA ARG A 92 7.20 -16.61 1.32
C ARG A 92 5.98 -15.75 1.05
N LEU A 93 4.96 -16.32 0.40
CA LEU A 93 3.64 -15.71 0.29
C LEU A 93 2.73 -16.33 1.35
N ALA A 94 2.18 -15.51 2.24
CA ALA A 94 1.18 -15.91 3.22
C ALA A 94 -0.20 -15.42 2.75
N LEU A 95 -1.08 -16.36 2.40
CA LEU A 95 -2.45 -16.07 1.97
C LEU A 95 -3.39 -16.19 3.17
N PHE A 96 -4.09 -15.10 3.48
CA PHE A 96 -5.08 -15.03 4.55
C PHE A 96 -6.48 -15.05 3.98
N LYS A 97 -7.24 -16.08 4.33
CA LYS A 97 -8.50 -16.37 3.65
C LYS A 97 -9.72 -15.85 4.42
N ALA A 98 -10.81 -15.68 3.69
CA ALA A 98 -12.08 -15.22 4.25
C ALA A 98 -12.68 -16.26 5.20
N GLU A 99 -12.56 -17.55 4.90
CA GLU A 99 -13.02 -18.63 5.76
C GLU A 99 -12.32 -18.68 7.13
N GLU A 100 -11.14 -18.10 7.25
CA GLU A 100 -10.37 -17.98 8.49
C GLU A 100 -10.67 -16.68 9.25
N GLY A 101 -11.60 -15.85 8.75
CA GLY A 101 -11.87 -14.51 9.27
C GLY A 101 -10.75 -13.50 8.99
N ALA A 102 -9.76 -13.85 8.17
CA ALA A 102 -8.52 -13.11 8.03
C ALA A 102 -8.44 -12.21 6.78
N ALA A 103 -9.53 -12.11 6.01
CA ALA A 103 -9.57 -11.40 4.73
C ALA A 103 -9.51 -9.87 4.81
N ALA A 104 -9.70 -9.26 5.99
CA ALA A 104 -9.69 -7.80 6.14
C ALA A 104 -8.30 -7.19 5.90
N HIS A 105 -8.26 -5.91 5.53
CA HIS A 105 -7.00 -5.16 5.36
C HIS A 105 -6.09 -5.31 6.59
N CYS A 106 -4.79 -5.52 6.33
CA CYS A 106 -3.77 -5.80 7.35
C CYS A 106 -4.12 -6.99 8.27
N GLU A 107 -4.85 -7.97 7.73
CA GLU A 107 -5.32 -9.15 8.46
C GLU A 107 -6.12 -8.77 9.73
N GLY A 108 -6.78 -7.60 9.71
CA GLY A 108 -7.42 -7.00 10.88
C GLY A 108 -8.52 -7.85 11.50
N GLY A 109 -9.13 -8.75 10.73
CA GLY A 109 -10.17 -9.67 11.20
C GLY A 109 -9.66 -10.86 11.99
N ALA A 110 -8.37 -11.20 11.87
CA ALA A 110 -7.76 -12.35 12.54
C ALA A 110 -6.31 -12.06 12.98
N ARG A 111 -6.11 -11.01 13.78
CA ARG A 111 -4.76 -10.57 14.20
C ARG A 111 -3.96 -11.65 14.93
N ALA A 112 -4.60 -12.52 15.71
CA ALA A 112 -3.92 -13.64 16.37
C ALA A 112 -3.37 -14.66 15.36
N LEU A 113 -4.13 -14.96 14.30
CA LEU A 113 -3.70 -15.84 13.21
C LEU A 113 -2.50 -15.24 12.48
N PHE A 114 -2.58 -13.96 12.10
CA PHE A 114 -1.44 -13.25 11.50
C PHE A 114 -0.20 -13.31 12.39
N ASN A 115 -0.35 -13.02 13.69
CA ASN A 115 0.77 -13.00 14.61
C ASN A 115 1.44 -14.38 14.68
N ARG A 116 0.67 -15.47 14.77
CA ARG A 116 1.20 -16.83 14.75
C ARG A 116 2.01 -17.10 13.47
N GLU A 117 1.41 -16.89 12.30
CA GLU A 117 2.09 -17.13 11.01
C GLU A 117 3.38 -16.30 10.86
N MET A 118 3.36 -15.06 11.33
CA MET A 118 4.50 -14.15 11.28
C MET A 118 5.62 -14.56 12.23
N PHE A 119 5.31 -14.91 13.48
CA PHE A 119 6.31 -15.36 14.44
C PHE A 119 6.88 -16.73 14.06
N ASP A 120 6.07 -17.69 13.62
CA ASP A 120 6.54 -18.98 13.11
C ASP A 120 7.51 -18.80 11.92
N TRP A 121 7.22 -17.84 11.04
CA TRP A 121 8.12 -17.51 9.94
C TRP A 121 9.42 -16.84 10.41
N LEU A 122 9.35 -15.90 11.35
CA LEU A 122 10.53 -15.25 11.91
C LEU A 122 11.43 -16.27 12.62
N ASP A 123 10.86 -17.19 13.39
CA ASP A 123 11.61 -18.26 14.05
C ASP A 123 12.32 -19.15 13.03
N ALA A 124 11.68 -19.49 11.91
CA ALA A 124 12.32 -20.26 10.85
C ALA A 124 13.45 -19.51 10.11
N VAL A 125 13.41 -18.18 10.08
CA VAL A 125 14.39 -17.34 9.37
C VAL A 125 15.54 -16.87 10.26
N LEU A 126 15.25 -16.60 11.54
CA LEU A 126 16.18 -16.00 12.50
C LEU A 126 16.64 -16.99 13.57
N GLY A 127 15.86 -18.05 13.84
CA GLY A 127 16.21 -19.12 14.76
C GLY A 127 17.43 -19.86 14.26
N ARG A 128 18.49 -19.85 15.08
CA ARG A 128 19.72 -20.64 14.84
C ARG A 128 19.54 -22.05 15.36
#